data_AF-A0A941Q2P8-F1
#
_entry.id   AF-A0A941Q2P8-F1
#
_cell.length_a   1.000
_cell.length_b   1.000
_cell.length_c   1.000
_cell.angle_alpha   90.00
_cell.angle_beta   90.00
_cell.angle_gamma   90.00
#
_symmetry.space_group_name_H-M   'P 1'
#
loop_
_entity.id
_entity.type
_entity.pdbx_description
1 polymer ?
#
loop_
_entity_poly.entity_id
_entity_poly.type
_entity_poly.pdbx_seq_one_letter_code
_entity_poly.pdbx_strand_id
1 'polypeptide(L)'
;MKKLNTVASLFATAALAASASGAFAQTVDNWVNSTGIVWKNGTNELCWRDANWTPATAKEECDGAPKKAPPAPAPAPAPAPAPAPAPAPAAAPAPAPAPVAPAAPTSEKVTFAADAFFDTNKAVLKPEGKAKLDDLVSKMAGINLEVI
;
A
#
# COMPACT_ATOMS: atom_id res chain seq x y z
N MET A 1 -39.02 -51.17 12.67
CA MET A 1 -38.33 -50.18 11.82
C MET A 1 -38.60 -48.70 12.19
N LYS A 2 -39.02 -48.39 13.43
CA LYS A 2 -39.24 -46.99 13.88
C LYS A 2 -38.15 -46.45 14.81
N LYS A 3 -37.18 -47.30 15.20
CA LYS A 3 -36.10 -46.95 16.13
C LYS A 3 -34.77 -46.58 15.44
N LEU A 4 -34.64 -46.83 14.12
CA LEU A 4 -33.44 -46.42 13.36
C LEU A 4 -33.48 -44.94 12.96
N ASN A 5 -34.66 -44.34 12.78
CA ASN A 5 -34.78 -42.91 12.43
C ASN A 5 -34.47 -41.98 13.61
N THR A 6 -34.62 -42.45 14.86
CA THR A 6 -34.32 -41.64 16.05
C THR A 6 -32.81 -41.55 16.31
N VAL A 7 -32.04 -42.60 15.98
CA VAL A 7 -30.58 -42.63 16.17
C VAL A 7 -29.85 -41.77 15.12
N ALA A 8 -30.44 -41.57 13.94
CA ALA A 8 -29.90 -40.67 12.92
C ALA A 8 -30.02 -39.17 13.28
N SER A 9 -30.86 -38.82 14.26
CA SER A 9 -31.12 -37.41 14.63
C SER A 9 -30.20 -36.84 15.71
N LEU A 10 -29.35 -37.66 16.34
CA LEU A 10 -28.49 -37.26 17.47
C LEU A 10 -27.07 -36.80 17.08
N PHE A 11 -26.73 -36.76 15.79
CA PHE A 11 -25.41 -36.32 15.31
C PHE A 11 -25.38 -34.91 14.70
N ALA A 12 -26.42 -34.10 14.88
CA ALA A 12 -26.56 -32.80 14.22
C ALA A 12 -26.56 -31.58 15.18
N THR A 13 -25.94 -31.67 16.35
CA THR A 13 -25.89 -30.54 17.32
C THR A 13 -24.51 -30.36 17.97
N ALA A 14 -23.46 -30.28 17.17
CA ALA A 14 -22.13 -29.87 17.64
C ALA A 14 -21.46 -28.78 16.78
N ALA A 15 -22.22 -28.03 15.98
CA ALA A 15 -21.66 -26.99 15.09
C ALA A 15 -22.24 -25.59 15.34
N LEU A 16 -22.65 -25.29 16.58
CA LEU A 16 -23.05 -23.93 16.96
C LEU A 16 -22.41 -23.49 18.27
N ALA A 17 -21.11 -23.74 18.43
CA ALA A 17 -20.30 -22.84 19.24
C ALA A 17 -20.05 -21.60 18.38
N ALA A 18 -20.87 -20.57 18.63
CA ALA A 18 -20.73 -19.21 18.14
C ALA A 18 -19.23 -18.88 17.94
N SER A 19 -18.77 -18.45 16.76
CA SER A 19 -18.94 -17.06 16.29
C SER A 19 -19.05 -16.04 17.43
N ALA A 20 -18.29 -16.24 18.51
CA ALA A 20 -17.86 -15.15 19.35
C ALA A 20 -16.81 -14.38 18.54
N SER A 21 -17.28 -13.54 17.62
CA SER A 21 -16.55 -12.32 17.27
C SER A 21 -16.58 -11.41 18.49
N GLY A 22 -15.96 -11.86 19.58
CA GLY A 22 -15.55 -10.97 20.64
C GLY A 22 -14.58 -10.01 19.99
N ALA A 23 -14.89 -8.73 20.05
CA ALA A 23 -13.86 -7.70 19.97
C ALA A 23 -12.95 -7.90 21.18
N PHE A 24 -12.09 -8.92 21.14
CA PHE A 24 -10.90 -8.94 21.97
C PHE A 24 -10.10 -7.73 21.53
N ALA A 25 -9.62 -6.92 22.47
CA ALA A 25 -8.63 -5.90 22.19
C ALA A 25 -7.46 -6.62 21.50
N GLN A 26 -7.38 -6.50 20.18
CA GLN A 26 -6.26 -7.03 19.41
C GLN A 26 -5.08 -6.13 19.79
N THR A 27 -3.99 -6.70 20.29
CA THR A 27 -2.75 -5.94 20.41
C THR A 27 -2.35 -5.52 19.00
N VAL A 28 -2.32 -4.21 18.74
CA VAL A 28 -1.87 -3.63 17.48
C VAL A 28 -0.49 -3.03 17.74
N ASP A 29 0.54 -3.70 17.21
CA ASP A 29 1.95 -3.28 17.36
C ASP A 29 2.40 -2.37 16.20
N ASN A 30 1.44 -1.73 15.52
CA ASN A 30 1.69 -0.67 14.54
C ASN A 30 1.67 0.69 15.23
N TRP A 31 2.62 1.56 14.88
CA TRP A 31 2.62 2.94 15.39
C TRP A 31 1.41 3.70 14.87
N VAL A 32 0.63 4.27 15.79
CA VAL A 32 -0.55 5.09 15.49
C VAL A 32 -0.42 6.48 16.12
N ASN A 33 -1.09 7.47 15.55
CA ASN A 33 -1.27 8.76 16.20
C ASN A 33 -2.33 8.67 17.33
N SER A 34 -2.60 9.78 18.02
CA SER A 34 -3.59 9.86 19.11
C SER A 34 -5.03 9.52 18.70
N THR A 35 -5.35 9.52 17.40
CA THR A 35 -6.67 9.18 16.88
C THR A 35 -6.74 7.75 16.32
N GLY A 36 -5.66 6.97 16.44
CA GLY A 36 -5.60 5.58 15.96
C GLY A 36 -5.27 5.43 14.47
N ILE A 37 -4.82 6.50 13.79
CA ILE A 37 -4.37 6.45 12.39
C ILE A 37 -2.95 5.91 12.34
N VAL A 38 -2.71 4.89 11.52
CA VAL A 38 -1.39 4.26 11.38
C VAL A 38 -0.42 5.16 10.64
N TRP A 39 0.81 5.25 11.17
CA TRP A 39 1.91 5.92 10.51
C TRP A 39 2.46 5.06 9.38
N LYS A 40 2.74 5.69 8.24
CA LYS A 40 3.24 5.01 7.04
C LYS A 40 4.57 5.59 6.58
N ASN A 41 5.31 4.85 5.75
CA ASN A 41 6.52 5.33 5.11
C ASN A 41 6.20 6.44 4.08
N GLY A 42 7.24 7.07 3.52
CA GLY A 42 7.06 8.17 2.56
C GLY A 42 6.28 7.83 1.28
N THR A 43 6.20 6.54 0.91
CA THR A 43 5.40 6.08 -0.23
C THR A 43 3.98 5.62 0.14
N ASN A 44 3.60 5.64 1.41
CA ASN A 44 2.32 5.16 1.95
C ASN A 44 2.04 3.66 1.74
N GLU A 45 3.07 2.86 1.46
CA GLU A 45 2.94 1.43 1.17
C GLU A 45 3.22 0.55 2.40
N LEU A 46 4.02 1.05 3.35
CA LEU A 46 4.44 0.30 4.53
C LEU A 46 4.00 1.01 5.80
N CYS A 47 3.38 0.27 6.72
CA CYS A 47 3.03 0.73 8.06
C CYS A 47 4.24 0.59 9.00
N TRP A 48 4.45 1.59 9.84
CA TRP A 48 5.47 1.53 10.88
C TRP A 48 5.08 0.54 11.98
N ARG A 49 6.07 -0.19 12.49
CA ARG A 49 5.94 -1.32 13.41
C ARG A 49 6.82 -1.08 14.62
N ASP A 50 6.38 -1.46 15.82
CA ASP A 50 7.23 -1.40 17.01
C ASP A 50 8.12 -2.65 17.15
N ALA A 51 8.88 -2.73 18.24
CA ALA A 51 9.84 -3.80 18.49
C ALA A 51 9.21 -5.16 18.81
N ASN A 52 7.92 -5.20 19.15
CA ASN A 52 7.19 -6.42 19.51
C ASN A 52 6.34 -6.96 18.35
N TRP A 53 6.33 -6.27 17.21
CA TRP A 53 5.44 -6.57 16.09
C TRP A 53 5.60 -7.99 15.56
N THR A 54 4.45 -8.62 15.28
CA THR A 54 4.33 -9.88 14.56
C THR A 54 3.22 -9.77 13.50
N PRO A 55 3.16 -10.65 12.49
CA PRO A 55 2.06 -10.65 11.53
C PRO A 55 0.68 -10.73 12.20
N ALA A 56 0.56 -11.46 13.31
CA ALA A 56 -0.69 -11.61 14.05
C ALA A 56 -1.17 -10.33 14.74
N THR A 57 -0.26 -9.39 15.01
CA THR A 57 -0.54 -8.10 15.69
C THR A 57 -0.58 -6.92 14.72
N ALA A 58 -0.56 -7.19 13.42
CA ALA A 58 -0.69 -6.18 12.39
C ALA A 58 -2.14 -5.66 12.30
N LYS A 59 -2.29 -4.34 12.13
CA LYS A 59 -3.59 -3.74 11.79
C LYS A 59 -4.05 -4.22 10.42
N GLU A 60 -5.35 -4.48 10.25
CA GLU A 60 -5.91 -5.09 9.03
C GLU A 60 -5.56 -4.36 7.72
N GLU A 61 -5.38 -3.04 7.76
CA GLU A 61 -5.01 -2.21 6.61
C GLU A 61 -3.49 -2.12 6.34
N CYS A 62 -2.68 -2.80 7.14
CA CYS A 62 -1.23 -2.74 7.08
C CYS A 62 -0.59 -3.92 6.37
N ASP A 63 0.60 -3.68 5.84
CA ASP A 63 1.43 -4.71 5.26
C ASP A 63 1.78 -5.78 6.30
N GLY A 64 1.74 -7.05 5.88
CA GLY A 64 1.95 -8.20 6.76
C GLY A 64 0.73 -8.61 7.58
N ALA A 65 -0.39 -7.88 7.50
CA ALA A 65 -1.64 -8.34 8.10
C ALA A 65 -2.12 -9.63 7.44
N PRO A 66 -2.50 -10.66 8.21
CA PRO A 66 -3.05 -11.89 7.67
C PRO A 66 -4.31 -11.54 6.88
N LYS A 67 -4.32 -11.92 5.61
CA LYS A 67 -5.50 -11.76 4.76
C LYS A 67 -6.66 -12.51 5.41
N LYS A 68 -7.74 -11.79 5.72
CA LYS A 68 -8.98 -12.42 6.14
C LYS A 68 -9.40 -13.41 5.05
N ALA A 69 -9.60 -14.67 5.43
CA ALA A 69 -10.08 -15.67 4.49
C ALA A 69 -11.39 -15.17 3.87
N PRO A 70 -11.57 -15.28 2.55
CA PRO A 70 -12.83 -14.91 1.92
C PRO A 70 -13.97 -15.63 2.63
N PRO A 71 -15.10 -14.96 2.89
CA PRO A 71 -16.29 -15.65 3.35
C PRO A 71 -16.58 -16.79 2.37
N ALA A 72 -16.94 -17.95 2.91
CA ALA A 72 -17.25 -19.12 2.10
C ALA A 72 -18.25 -18.73 0.99
N PRO A 73 -18.01 -19.15 -0.26
CA PRO A 73 -18.88 -18.78 -1.37
C PRO A 73 -20.31 -19.16 -1.02
N ALA A 74 -21.21 -18.18 -1.17
CA ALA A 74 -22.64 -18.45 -1.09
C ALA A 74 -23.00 -19.55 -2.11
N PRO A 75 -23.95 -20.45 -1.78
CA PRO A 75 -24.36 -21.51 -2.69
C PRO A 75 -24.73 -20.91 -4.06
N ALA A 76 -24.14 -21.46 -5.11
CA ALA A 76 -24.28 -20.94 -6.46
C ALA A 76 -25.76 -20.93 -6.88
N PRO A 77 -26.28 -19.80 -7.40
CA PRO A 77 -27.58 -19.81 -8.07
C PRO A 77 -27.54 -20.78 -9.26
N ALA A 78 -28.65 -21.48 -9.48
CA ALA A 78 -28.81 -22.45 -10.56
C ALA A 78 -28.45 -21.80 -11.92
N PRO A 79 -27.76 -22.55 -12.81
CA PRO A 79 -27.24 -22.00 -14.06
C PRO A 79 -28.36 -21.42 -14.92
N ALA A 80 -28.24 -20.12 -15.24
CA ALA A 80 -29.05 -19.48 -16.26
C ALA A 80 -28.68 -20.05 -17.65
N PRO A 81 -29.67 -20.19 -18.57
CA PRO A 81 -29.42 -20.71 -19.91
C PRO A 81 -28.43 -19.85 -20.69
N ALA A 82 -27.60 -20.51 -21.49
CA ALA A 82 -26.48 -19.92 -22.22
C ALA A 82 -26.95 -18.87 -23.25
N PRO A 83 -26.33 -17.68 -23.31
CA PRO A 83 -26.58 -16.72 -24.38
C PRO A 83 -25.98 -17.22 -25.71
N ALA A 84 -26.73 -16.97 -26.80
CA ALA A 84 -26.31 -17.28 -28.17
C ALA A 84 -25.07 -16.47 -28.60
N PRO A 85 -24.21 -17.02 -29.47
CA PRO A 85 -22.96 -16.38 -29.86
C PRO A 85 -23.20 -15.10 -30.67
N ALA A 86 -22.53 -14.02 -30.26
CA ALA A 86 -22.47 -12.75 -30.98
C ALA A 86 -21.49 -12.81 -32.17
N PRO A 87 -21.74 -12.06 -33.27
CA PRO A 87 -20.89 -12.07 -34.46
C PRO A 87 -19.54 -11.37 -34.23
N ALA A 88 -18.53 -11.81 -34.99
CA ALA A 88 -17.14 -11.38 -34.89
C ALA A 88 -16.93 -9.87 -35.21
N PRO A 89 -16.09 -9.16 -34.46
CA PRO A 89 -15.68 -7.79 -34.79
C PRO A 89 -14.75 -7.74 -36.01
N ALA A 90 -15.07 -6.88 -36.97
CA ALA A 90 -14.19 -6.49 -38.07
C ALA A 90 -13.15 -5.45 -37.60
N ALA A 91 -11.95 -5.50 -38.18
CA ALA A 91 -10.84 -4.59 -37.87
C ALA A 91 -10.90 -3.28 -38.68
N ALA A 92 -10.53 -2.16 -38.06
CA ALA A 92 -9.92 -0.96 -38.68
C ALA A 92 -9.62 0.10 -37.58
N PRO A 93 -8.90 1.20 -37.88
CA PRO A 93 -7.49 1.34 -38.25
C PRO A 93 -6.71 2.15 -37.19
N ALA A 94 -5.38 2.26 -37.34
CA ALA A 94 -4.51 3.01 -36.44
C ALA A 94 -4.69 4.55 -36.56
N PRO A 95 -4.80 5.29 -35.44
CA PRO A 95 -4.71 6.76 -35.44
C PRO A 95 -3.28 7.28 -35.27
N ALA A 96 -3.05 8.43 -35.91
CA ALA A 96 -1.82 9.16 -36.22
C ALA A 96 -1.08 9.79 -35.00
N PRO A 97 0.16 10.30 -35.16
CA PRO A 97 1.02 10.73 -34.05
C PRO A 97 0.52 12.01 -33.35
N ALA A 98 0.70 12.05 -32.03
CA ALA A 98 0.26 13.15 -31.16
C ALA A 98 1.20 14.39 -31.25
N PRO A 99 0.69 15.60 -30.96
CA PRO A 99 1.41 16.86 -31.08
C PRO A 99 2.59 16.99 -30.10
N VAL A 100 3.63 17.71 -30.53
CA VAL A 100 4.79 18.07 -29.72
C VAL A 100 4.36 18.98 -28.57
N ALA A 101 4.56 18.52 -27.34
CA ALA A 101 4.29 19.29 -26.13
C ALA A 101 5.37 20.40 -25.94
N PRO A 102 5.00 21.55 -25.32
CA PRO A 102 5.95 22.62 -25.01
C PRO A 102 7.11 22.13 -24.15
N ALA A 103 8.29 22.75 -24.31
CA ALA A 103 9.51 22.41 -23.59
C ALA A 103 9.26 22.29 -22.08
N ALA A 104 9.49 21.09 -21.54
CA ALA A 104 9.42 20.82 -20.12
C ALA A 104 10.38 21.73 -19.35
N PRO A 105 10.05 22.16 -18.12
CA PRO A 105 11.01 22.86 -17.27
C PRO A 105 12.24 21.97 -17.08
N THR A 106 13.42 22.53 -17.33
CA THR A 106 14.69 21.84 -17.12
C THR A 106 14.91 21.66 -15.62
N SER A 107 14.47 20.54 -15.07
CA SER A 107 14.84 20.12 -13.72
C SER A 107 16.27 19.59 -13.76
N GLU A 108 17.23 20.37 -13.29
CA GLU A 108 18.62 19.94 -13.18
C GLU A 108 18.82 19.20 -11.85
N LYS A 109 19.03 17.88 -11.91
CA LYS A 109 19.24 17.05 -10.73
C LYS A 109 20.68 17.19 -10.22
N VAL A 110 20.87 18.05 -9.23
CA VAL A 110 22.15 18.17 -8.54
C VAL A 110 22.23 17.12 -7.42
N THR A 111 23.06 16.10 -7.60
CA THR A 111 23.30 15.05 -6.60
C THR A 111 24.59 15.35 -5.85
N PHE A 112 24.51 15.48 -4.54
CA PHE A 112 25.66 15.72 -3.67
C PHE A 112 25.93 14.50 -2.79
N ALA A 113 27.17 14.01 -2.78
CA ALA A 113 27.61 12.97 -1.86
C ALA A 113 27.93 13.60 -0.50
N ALA A 114 26.96 13.58 0.43
CA ALA A 114 27.10 14.17 1.75
C ALA A 114 28.28 13.56 2.56
N ASP A 115 28.61 12.29 2.31
CA ASP A 115 29.72 11.58 2.97
C ASP A 115 31.11 12.18 2.68
N ALA A 116 31.23 12.99 1.62
CA ALA A 116 32.48 13.66 1.26
C ALA A 116 32.63 15.06 1.87
N PHE A 117 31.55 15.67 2.37
CA PHE A 117 31.55 17.08 2.80
C PHE A 117 31.62 17.28 4.31
N PHE A 118 31.44 16.20 5.07
CA PHE A 118 31.59 16.19 6.51
C PHE A 118 32.65 15.16 6.91
N ASP A 119 33.25 15.33 8.08
CA ASP A 119 34.00 14.25 8.73
C ASP A 119 33.07 13.42 9.60
N THR A 120 33.45 12.16 9.87
CA THR A 120 32.70 11.28 10.75
C THR A 120 32.45 11.95 12.10
N ASN A 121 31.17 12.04 12.49
CA ASN A 121 30.71 12.67 13.72
C ASN A 121 31.01 14.20 13.82
N LYS A 122 30.99 14.91 12.68
CA LYS A 122 31.13 16.37 12.62
C LYS A 122 30.01 17.00 11.77
N ALA A 123 29.49 18.12 12.27
CA ALA A 123 28.51 18.95 11.55
C ALA A 123 29.14 20.13 10.81
N VAL A 124 30.47 20.32 10.92
CA VAL A 124 31.19 21.39 10.23
C VAL A 124 31.59 20.88 8.84
N LEU A 125 31.25 21.66 7.81
CA LEU A 125 31.60 21.37 6.43
C LEU A 125 33.11 21.47 6.21
N LYS A 126 33.64 20.54 5.42
CA LYS A 126 34.97 20.67 4.83
C LYS A 126 35.02 21.87 3.87
N PRO A 127 36.20 22.50 3.67
CA PRO A 127 36.35 23.62 2.73
C PRO A 127 35.81 23.31 1.33
N GLU A 128 36.00 22.07 0.86
CA GLU A 128 35.54 21.61 -0.45
C GLU A 128 34.01 21.55 -0.54
N GLY A 129 33.34 21.11 0.52
CA GLY A 129 31.87 21.07 0.59
C GLY A 129 31.26 22.46 0.67
N LYS A 130 31.89 23.37 1.41
CA LYS A 130 31.48 24.77 1.49
C LYS A 130 31.56 25.45 0.11
N ALA A 131 32.68 25.29 -0.60
CA ALA A 131 32.88 25.87 -1.92
C ALA A 131 31.83 25.41 -2.95
N LYS A 132 31.41 24.13 -2.88
CA LYS A 132 30.36 23.59 -3.76
C LYS A 132 28.97 24.14 -3.46
N LEU A 133 28.67 24.38 -2.18
CA LEU A 133 27.41 25.00 -1.79
C LEU A 133 27.38 26.50 -2.16
N ASP A 134 28.50 27.21 -2.00
CA ASP A 134 28.60 28.63 -2.38
C ASP A 134 28.43 28.82 -3.91
N ASP A 135 28.98 27.92 -4.73
CA ASP A 135 28.77 27.89 -6.19
C ASP A 135 27.29 27.66 -6.57
N LEU A 136 26.62 26.74 -5.87
CA LEU A 136 25.19 26.49 -6.09
C LEU A 136 24.33 27.71 -5.74
N VAL A 137 24.59 28.33 -4.58
CA VAL A 137 23.87 29.53 -4.14
C VAL A 137 24.08 30.67 -5.15
N SER A 138 25.29 30.83 -5.67
CA SER A 138 25.60 31.83 -6.70
C SER A 138 24.82 31.60 -7.99
N LYS A 139 24.65 30.34 -8.41
CA LYS A 139 23.84 29.97 -9.58
C LYS A 139 22.34 30.17 -9.34
N MET A 140 21.86 29.89 -8.14
CA MET A 140 20.46 30.09 -7.76
C MET A 140 20.09 31.57 -7.63
N ALA A 141 21.04 32.45 -7.28
CA ALA A 141 20.81 33.89 -7.22
C ALA A 141 20.37 34.50 -8.57
N GLY A 142 20.64 33.82 -9.69
CA GLY A 142 20.17 34.21 -11.02
C GLY A 142 18.76 33.71 -11.39
N ILE A 143 18.10 32.96 -10.52
CA ILE A 143 16.77 32.38 -10.79
C ILE A 143 15.70 33.33 -10.26
N ASN A 144 14.94 33.96 -11.16
CA ASN A 144 13.75 34.72 -10.80
C ASN A 144 12.64 33.75 -10.38
N LEU A 145 12.45 33.57 -9.08
CA LEU A 145 11.34 32.79 -8.54
C LEU A 145 10.06 33.64 -8.64
N GLU A 146 9.17 33.31 -9.59
CA GLU A 146 7.79 33.78 -9.54
C GLU A 146 7.10 33.12 -8.33
N VAL A 147 6.80 33.91 -7.31
CA VAL A 147 5.94 33.49 -6.21
C VAL A 147 4.49 33.64 -6.69
N ILE A 148 3.79 32.51 -6.85
CA ILE A 148 2.35 32.42 -7.13
C ILE A 148 1.59 32.38 -5.80
#